data_AF-A0A7S3MWK4-F1
#
_entry.id   AF-A0A7S3MWK4-F1
#
_cell.length_a   1.000
_cell.length_b   1.000
_cell.length_c   1.000
_cell.angle_alpha   90.00
_cell.angle_beta   90.00
_cell.angle_gamma   90.00
#
_symmetry.space_group_name_H-M   'P 1'
#
loop_
_entity.id
_entity.type
_entity.pdbx_description
1 polymer ?
#
loop_
_entity_poly.entity_id
_entity_poly.type
_entity_poly.pdbx_seq_one_letter_code
_entity_poly.pdbx_strand_id
1 'polypeptide(L)'
;KIDYQRRVFLLLDVVALVPFVWVLNKVLAVPRLKYFLFLKVLRGFKALDRLEQELASLVKKEGPMLKLASKLLHLFIGFVLLAQIGGVSWYLAGQSDEEDISFSSEYEVDTKTPLLAYFTMTTLTTVGLGDIGPVTEREAAATIVLLLSAVTLAVFSIKLLERTYCSYFSPKNDNGISIFFDTILKINKSEPLAQDLKKSISSHIGLVASTEQ
;
A
#
# COMPACT_ATOMS: atom_id res chain seq x y z
N LYS A 1 -28.09 -3.61 13.42
CA LYS A 1 -26.64 -3.76 13.73
C LYS A 1 -26.00 -2.41 13.51
N ILE A 2 -25.82 -1.61 14.56
CA ILE A 2 -25.14 -0.32 14.45
C ILE A 2 -23.65 -0.64 14.37
N ASP A 3 -23.03 -0.35 13.22
CA ASP A 3 -21.65 -0.72 12.91
C ASP A 3 -20.68 -0.23 13.98
N TYR A 4 -20.06 -1.18 14.67
CA TYR A 4 -18.98 -0.94 15.64
C TYR A 4 -17.85 -0.11 15.03
N GLN A 5 -17.54 -0.35 13.75
CA GLN A 5 -16.58 0.46 12.99
C GLN A 5 -16.95 1.94 12.98
N ARG A 6 -18.22 2.29 12.76
CA ARG A 6 -18.68 3.70 12.73
C ARG A 6 -18.47 4.41 14.06
N ARG A 7 -18.62 3.70 15.20
CA ARG A 7 -18.42 4.26 16.54
C ARG A 7 -16.93 4.49 16.85
N VAL A 8 -16.06 3.56 16.45
CA VAL A 8 -14.61 3.70 16.62
C VAL A 8 -14.09 4.86 15.76
N PHE A 9 -14.54 4.99 14.51
CA PHE A 9 -14.19 6.12 13.65
C PHE A 9 -14.70 7.45 14.20
N LEU A 10 -15.88 7.48 14.83
CA LEU A 10 -16.42 8.70 15.45
C LEU A 10 -15.60 9.13 16.67
N LEU A 11 -15.16 8.19 17.51
CA LEU A 11 -14.26 8.50 18.64
C LEU A 11 -12.90 9.00 18.13
N LEU A 12 -12.36 8.37 17.09
CA LEU A 12 -11.15 8.82 16.41
C LEU A 12 -11.29 10.24 15.83
N ASP A 13 -12.43 10.54 15.21
CA ASP A 13 -12.73 11.87 14.68
C ASP A 13 -12.76 12.92 15.79
N VAL A 14 -13.44 12.63 16.90
CA VAL A 14 -13.54 13.54 18.06
C VAL A 14 -12.17 13.78 18.67
N VAL A 15 -11.39 12.72 18.88
CA VAL A 15 -10.03 12.81 19.42
C VAL A 15 -9.12 13.58 18.45
N ALA A 16 -9.25 13.38 17.14
CA ALA A 16 -8.46 14.15 16.19
C ALA A 16 -8.92 15.63 16.08
N LEU A 17 -10.18 15.95 16.42
CA LEU A 17 -10.77 17.30 16.39
C LEU A 17 -10.31 18.23 17.48
N VAL A 18 -10.01 17.69 18.65
CA VAL A 18 -9.52 18.50 19.73
C VAL A 18 -8.11 18.97 19.37
N PRO A 19 -7.83 20.29 19.38
CA PRO A 19 -6.49 20.83 19.18
C PRO A 19 -5.66 20.59 20.44
N PHE A 20 -5.43 19.31 20.76
CA PHE A 20 -4.77 18.85 21.97
C PHE A 20 -3.40 19.50 22.15
N VAL A 21 -2.68 19.76 21.06
CA VAL A 21 -1.41 20.48 21.08
C VAL A 21 -1.56 21.91 21.65
N TRP A 22 -2.61 22.64 21.28
CA TRP A 22 -2.83 24.01 21.75
C TRP A 22 -3.34 24.03 23.19
N VAL A 23 -4.28 23.13 23.52
CA VAL A 23 -4.89 23.04 24.85
C VAL A 23 -3.88 22.52 25.88
N LEU A 24 -3.18 21.42 25.58
CA LEU A 24 -2.22 20.86 26.54
C LEU A 24 -0.93 21.68 26.64
N ASN A 25 -0.43 22.34 25.58
CA ASN A 25 0.73 23.24 25.75
C ASN A 25 0.39 24.44 26.64
N LYS A 26 -0.84 24.98 26.56
CA LYS A 26 -1.26 26.07 27.42
C LYS A 26 -1.49 25.67 28.88
N VAL A 27 -2.03 24.47 29.11
CA VAL A 27 -2.48 24.06 30.45
C VAL A 27 -1.41 23.29 31.22
N LEU A 28 -0.61 22.47 30.54
CA LEU A 28 0.28 21.52 31.21
C LEU A 28 1.77 21.83 31.01
N ALA A 29 2.16 22.69 30.08
CA ALA A 29 3.55 23.05 29.79
C ALA A 29 4.50 21.83 29.65
N VAL A 30 3.97 20.67 29.24
CA VAL A 30 4.76 19.43 29.10
C VAL A 30 5.33 19.35 27.68
N PRO A 31 6.66 19.36 27.48
CA PRO A 31 7.29 19.37 26.16
C PRO A 31 7.07 18.08 25.33
N ARG A 32 6.56 17.00 25.93
CA ARG A 32 6.35 15.68 25.30
C ARG A 32 5.07 15.56 24.46
N LEU A 33 4.35 16.66 24.18
CA LEU A 33 3.08 16.64 23.44
C LEU A 33 3.23 16.47 21.91
N LYS A 34 4.46 16.43 21.40
CA LYS A 34 4.74 16.25 19.96
C LYS A 34 4.16 14.93 19.41
N TYR A 35 3.99 13.90 20.23
CA TYR A 35 3.39 12.63 19.81
C TYR A 35 1.90 12.73 19.46
N PHE A 36 1.16 13.71 19.99
CA PHE A 36 -0.24 13.94 19.61
C PHE A 36 -0.39 14.48 18.18
N LEU A 37 0.69 14.94 17.52
CA LEU A 37 0.65 15.26 16.09
C LEU A 37 0.35 14.03 15.23
N PHE A 38 0.71 12.82 15.67
CA PHE A 38 0.40 11.58 14.94
C PHE A 38 -1.13 11.36 14.81
N LEU A 39 -1.94 11.89 15.72
CA LEU A 39 -3.40 11.84 15.59
C LEU A 39 -3.92 12.70 14.43
N LYS A 40 -3.18 13.73 14.00
CA LYS A 40 -3.52 14.49 12.79
C LYS A 40 -3.27 13.68 11.52
N VAL A 41 -2.28 12.79 11.53
CA VAL A 41 -2.02 11.86 10.42
C VAL A 41 -3.21 10.92 10.20
N LEU A 42 -3.92 10.54 11.28
CA LEU A 42 -5.14 9.73 11.19
C LEU A 42 -6.26 10.39 10.38
N ARG A 43 -6.30 11.73 10.35
CA ARG A 43 -7.22 12.48 9.50
C ARG A 43 -6.82 12.44 8.03
N GLY A 44 -5.52 12.35 7.76
CA GLY A 44 -4.98 12.16 6.42
C GLY A 44 -5.58 10.91 5.77
N PHE A 45 -5.68 9.79 6.49
CA PHE A 45 -6.33 8.58 5.98
C PHE A 45 -7.79 8.80 5.60
N LYS A 46 -8.55 9.57 6.38
CA LYS A 46 -9.94 9.90 6.03
C LYS A 46 -10.04 10.83 4.81
N ALA A 47 -9.07 11.71 4.62
CA ALA A 47 -8.96 12.51 3.40
C ALA A 47 -8.64 11.62 2.18
N LEU A 48 -7.85 10.56 2.36
CA LEU A 48 -7.64 9.54 1.32
C LEU A 48 -8.91 8.79 0.99
N ASP A 49 -9.71 8.38 1.99
CA ASP A 49 -11.00 7.72 1.72
C ASP A 49 -11.95 8.62 0.92
N ARG A 50 -11.96 9.93 1.20
CA ARG A 50 -12.75 10.90 0.43
C ARG A 50 -12.23 11.06 -0.99
N LEU A 51 -10.91 11.18 -1.14
CA LEU A 51 -10.25 11.23 -2.45
C LEU A 51 -10.57 9.97 -3.26
N GLU A 52 -10.58 8.79 -2.62
CA GLU A 52 -10.95 7.53 -3.25
C GLU A 52 -12.39 7.57 -3.75
N GLN A 53 -13.33 8.06 -2.93
CA GLN A 53 -14.74 8.16 -3.30
C GLN A 53 -14.96 9.11 -4.48
N GLU A 54 -14.29 10.26 -4.49
CA GLU A 54 -14.35 11.21 -5.59
C GLU A 54 -13.70 10.63 -6.86
N LEU A 55 -12.49 10.04 -6.76
CA LEU A 55 -11.87 9.36 -7.90
C LEU A 55 -12.73 8.20 -8.40
N ALA A 56 -13.32 7.40 -7.52
CA ALA A 56 -14.18 6.27 -7.90
C ALA A 56 -15.44 6.74 -8.64
N SER A 57 -15.96 7.93 -8.31
CA SER A 57 -17.09 8.53 -9.02
C SER A 57 -16.72 8.95 -10.45
N LEU A 58 -15.49 9.43 -10.66
CA LEU A 58 -14.94 9.77 -11.98
C LEU A 58 -14.56 8.50 -12.77
N VAL A 59 -13.97 7.51 -12.10
CA VAL A 59 -13.56 6.22 -12.66
C VAL A 59 -14.74 5.36 -13.09
N LYS A 60 -15.92 5.48 -12.47
CA LYS A 60 -17.13 4.78 -12.95
C LYS A 60 -17.50 5.10 -14.39
N LYS A 61 -17.05 6.26 -14.92
CA LYS A 61 -17.27 6.67 -16.31
C LYS A 61 -16.16 6.25 -17.26
N GLU A 62 -15.00 5.81 -16.76
CA GLU A 62 -13.82 5.57 -17.59
C GLU A 62 -13.32 4.13 -17.51
N GLY A 63 -12.58 3.74 -18.55
CA GLY A 63 -12.14 2.38 -18.80
C GLY A 63 -11.25 1.79 -17.70
N PRO A 64 -10.90 0.50 -17.82
CA PRO A 64 -10.16 -0.22 -16.80
C PRO A 64 -8.86 0.50 -16.41
N MET A 65 -8.19 1.18 -17.36
CA MET A 65 -6.91 1.88 -17.14
C MET A 65 -7.00 2.96 -16.05
N LEU A 66 -8.10 3.70 -15.98
CA LEU A 66 -8.26 4.74 -14.95
C LEU A 66 -8.44 4.12 -13.55
N LYS A 67 -9.05 2.93 -13.48
CA LYS A 67 -9.17 2.16 -12.23
C LYS A 67 -7.83 1.62 -11.74
N LEU A 68 -6.89 1.35 -12.66
CA LEU A 68 -5.53 1.01 -12.28
C LEU A 68 -4.78 2.25 -11.79
N ALA A 69 -4.82 3.33 -12.55
CA ALA A 69 -4.18 4.59 -12.20
C ALA A 69 -4.63 5.08 -10.82
N SER A 70 -5.93 5.00 -10.51
CA SER A 70 -6.43 5.38 -9.18
C SER A 70 -5.83 4.54 -8.07
N LYS A 71 -5.73 3.22 -8.22
CA LYS A 71 -5.15 2.34 -7.19
C LYS A 71 -3.64 2.56 -7.02
N LEU A 72 -2.91 2.78 -8.12
CA LEU A 72 -1.49 3.11 -8.06
C LEU A 72 -1.25 4.47 -7.39
N LEU A 73 -2.12 5.45 -7.65
CA LEU A 73 -2.08 6.74 -6.97
C LEU A 73 -2.30 6.58 -5.46
N HIS A 74 -3.27 5.78 -5.03
CA HIS A 74 -3.49 5.51 -3.60
C HIS A 74 -2.27 4.84 -2.96
N LEU A 75 -1.67 3.88 -3.65
CA LEU A 75 -0.44 3.23 -3.20
C LEU A 75 0.71 4.25 -3.06
N PHE A 76 0.89 5.12 -4.06
CA PHE A 76 1.91 6.17 -4.04
C PHE A 76 1.71 7.15 -2.89
N ILE A 77 0.47 7.58 -2.64
CA ILE A 77 0.19 8.47 -1.51
C ILE A 77 0.46 7.76 -0.17
N GLY A 78 0.08 6.48 -0.04
CA GLY A 78 0.41 5.67 1.14
C GLY A 78 1.92 5.56 1.36
N PHE A 79 2.68 5.39 0.28
CA PHE A 79 4.14 5.35 0.30
C PHE A 79 4.74 6.68 0.80
N VAL A 80 4.30 7.82 0.26
CA VAL A 80 4.77 9.15 0.69
C VAL A 80 4.43 9.42 2.16
N LEU A 81 3.24 9.04 2.60
CA LEU A 81 2.84 9.19 4.01
C LEU A 81 3.72 8.34 4.93
N LEU A 82 3.98 7.08 4.56
CA LEU A 82 4.87 6.22 5.34
C LEU A 82 6.30 6.77 5.39
N ALA A 83 6.81 7.32 4.29
CA ALA A 83 8.13 7.97 4.26
C ALA A 83 8.18 9.14 5.24
N GLN A 84 7.18 10.02 5.19
CA GLN A 84 7.10 11.17 6.10
C GLN A 84 6.97 10.75 7.56
N ILE A 85 6.08 9.80 7.87
CA ILE A 85 5.87 9.29 9.23
C ILE A 85 7.13 8.60 9.73
N GLY A 86 7.76 7.77 8.91
CA GLY A 86 9.02 7.08 9.22
C GLY A 86 10.14 8.06 9.53
N GLY A 87 10.30 9.09 8.70
CA GLY A 87 11.36 10.10 8.85
C GLY A 87 11.18 10.93 10.11
N VAL A 88 9.95 11.38 10.37
CA VAL A 88 9.65 12.10 11.61
C VAL A 88 9.83 11.19 12.82
N SER A 89 9.42 9.91 12.76
CA SER A 89 9.59 8.97 13.87
C SER A 89 11.06 8.72 14.18
N TRP A 90 11.88 8.55 13.15
CA TRP A 90 13.33 8.37 13.29
C TRP A 90 14.02 9.63 13.81
N TYR A 91 13.68 10.80 13.29
CA TYR A 91 14.16 12.09 13.80
C TYR A 91 13.83 12.31 15.29
N LEU A 92 12.60 11.97 15.69
CA LEU A 92 12.18 12.07 17.09
C LEU A 92 12.89 11.04 17.97
N ALA A 93 13.20 9.85 17.45
CA ALA A 93 13.97 8.84 18.17
C ALA A 93 15.43 9.29 18.41
N GLY A 94 15.99 10.08 17.48
CA GLY A 94 17.30 10.71 17.60
C GLY A 94 17.33 11.96 18.49
N GLN A 95 16.19 12.58 18.82
CA GLN A 95 16.15 13.65 19.82
C GLN A 95 16.28 13.05 21.24
N SER A 96 17.51 12.88 21.72
CA SER A 96 17.81 12.59 23.13
C SER A 96 18.28 13.85 23.86
N ASP A 97 18.00 13.93 25.17
CA ASP A 97 18.54 14.95 26.07
C ASP A 97 19.98 14.62 26.54
N GLU A 98 20.47 13.40 26.24
CA GLU A 98 21.82 12.95 26.56
C GLU A 98 22.79 13.25 25.40
N GLU A 99 24.08 13.50 25.72
CA GLU A 99 25.19 13.85 24.81
C GLU A 99 25.56 12.76 23.79
N ASP A 100 24.67 11.82 23.52
CA ASP A 100 24.89 10.78 22.52
C ASP A 100 24.90 11.36 21.11
N ILE A 101 25.91 10.98 20.34
CA ILE A 101 25.99 11.28 18.91
C ILE A 101 24.81 10.56 18.23
N SER A 102 23.84 11.34 17.78
CA SER A 102 22.64 10.90 17.06
C SER A 102 22.58 11.54 15.68
N PHE A 103 21.71 11.02 14.81
CA PHE A 103 21.44 11.67 13.52
C PHE A 103 21.00 13.13 13.71
N SER A 104 20.28 13.41 14.81
CA SER A 104 19.77 14.74 15.10
C SER A 104 20.85 15.74 15.50
N SER A 105 21.98 15.29 16.05
CA SER A 105 23.11 16.12 16.47
C SER A 105 24.24 16.20 15.43
N GLU A 106 24.37 15.19 14.58
CA GLU A 106 25.48 15.07 13.61
C GLU A 106 25.36 16.03 12.42
N TYR A 107 24.14 16.33 11.97
CA TYR A 107 23.89 17.14 10.78
C TYR A 107 23.38 18.55 11.11
N GLU A 108 23.60 19.50 10.20
CA GLU A 108 23.03 20.85 10.28
C GLU A 108 21.52 20.86 10.04
N VAL A 109 20.81 21.87 10.56
CA VAL A 109 19.33 21.91 10.50
C VAL A 109 18.80 21.91 9.06
N ASP A 110 19.47 22.61 8.15
CA ASP A 110 19.04 22.75 6.76
C ASP A 110 19.23 21.46 5.93
N THR A 111 20.16 20.59 6.32
CA THR A 111 20.43 19.32 5.63
C THR A 111 19.58 18.17 6.18
N LYS A 112 19.01 18.28 7.39
CA LYS A 112 18.21 17.20 8.01
C LYS A 112 16.99 16.79 7.19
N THR A 113 16.23 17.74 6.67
CA THR A 113 14.98 17.44 5.95
C THR A 113 15.22 16.58 4.69
N PRO A 114 16.13 16.94 3.77
CA PRO A 114 16.41 16.10 2.61
C PRO A 114 17.07 14.76 3.00
N LEU A 115 17.91 14.72 4.04
CA LEU A 115 18.53 13.48 4.51
C LEU A 115 17.50 12.51 5.13
N LEU A 116 16.52 13.01 5.88
CA LEU A 116 15.41 12.20 6.40
C LEU A 116 14.56 11.60 5.27
N ALA A 117 14.23 12.43 4.26
CA ALA A 117 13.52 11.94 3.08
C ALA A 117 14.35 10.89 2.35
N TYR A 118 15.64 11.13 2.13
CA TYR A 118 16.55 10.19 1.50
C TYR A 118 16.63 8.85 2.26
N PHE A 119 16.91 8.87 3.57
CA PHE A 119 17.00 7.67 4.40
C PHE A 119 15.70 6.86 4.38
N THR A 120 14.55 7.54 4.52
CA THR A 120 13.26 6.84 4.53
C THR A 120 12.89 6.27 3.17
N MET A 121 13.19 6.97 2.09
CA MET A 121 12.97 6.49 0.72
C MET A 121 13.85 5.26 0.44
N THR A 122 15.15 5.31 0.75
CA THR A 122 16.07 4.17 0.52
C THR A 122 15.72 2.98 1.41
N THR A 123 15.20 3.22 2.63
CA THR A 123 14.73 2.16 3.52
C THR A 123 13.41 1.54 3.04
N LEU A 124 12.41 2.36 2.67
CA LEU A 124 11.10 1.88 2.19
C LEU A 124 11.19 1.17 0.84
N THR A 125 12.10 1.61 -0.03
CA THR A 125 12.39 0.93 -1.30
C THR A 125 13.33 -0.27 -1.15
N THR A 126 13.77 -0.58 0.08
CA THR A 126 14.69 -1.68 0.40
C THR A 126 16.06 -1.60 -0.28
N VAL A 127 16.44 -0.40 -0.77
CA VAL A 127 17.76 -0.15 -1.36
C VAL A 127 18.84 -0.13 -0.29
N GLY A 128 18.61 0.61 0.80
CA GLY A 128 19.49 0.66 1.97
C GLY A 128 20.97 0.93 1.66
N LEU A 129 21.30 2.15 1.24
CA LEU A 129 22.66 2.52 0.78
C LEU A 129 23.74 2.47 1.88
N GLY A 130 23.33 2.48 3.16
CA GLY A 130 24.23 2.26 4.31
C GLY A 130 25.15 3.44 4.64
N ASP A 131 24.98 4.56 3.95
CA ASP A 131 25.67 5.83 4.16
C ASP A 131 25.10 6.62 5.35
N ILE A 132 23.81 6.44 5.62
CA ILE A 132 23.10 7.01 6.75
C ILE A 132 22.33 5.89 7.44
N GLY A 133 22.46 5.80 8.77
CA GLY A 133 21.82 4.75 9.54
C GLY A 133 21.56 5.14 11.00
N PRO A 134 20.80 4.31 11.73
CA PRO A 134 20.59 4.50 13.15
C PRO A 134 21.91 4.31 13.92
N VAL A 135 22.23 5.23 14.81
CA VAL A 135 23.40 5.18 15.69
C VAL A 135 23.00 4.71 17.09
N THR A 136 21.86 5.21 17.58
CA THR A 136 21.35 4.88 18.91
C THR A 136 20.37 3.71 18.89
N GLU A 137 20.18 3.04 20.04
CA GLU A 137 19.21 1.94 20.17
C GLU A 137 17.77 2.38 19.85
N ARG A 138 17.42 3.64 20.16
CA ARG A 138 16.10 4.21 19.87
C ARG A 138 15.89 4.41 18.37
N GLU A 139 16.90 4.94 17.69
CA GLU A 139 16.90 5.07 16.24
C GLU A 139 16.83 3.69 15.57
N ALA A 140 17.53 2.69 16.11
CA ALA A 140 17.47 1.32 15.62
C ALA A 140 16.07 0.72 15.76
N ALA A 141 15.42 0.91 16.90
CA ALA A 141 14.03 0.48 17.11
C ALA A 141 13.06 1.15 16.11
N ALA A 142 13.18 2.46 15.89
CA ALA A 142 12.37 3.19 14.90
C ALA A 142 12.61 2.67 13.47
N THR A 143 13.86 2.37 13.13
CA THR A 143 14.26 1.83 11.83
C THR A 143 13.69 0.43 11.61
N ILE A 144 13.67 -0.42 12.64
CA ILE A 144 13.06 -1.76 12.56
C ILE A 144 11.56 -1.66 12.23
N VAL A 145 10.84 -0.76 12.88
CA VAL A 145 9.41 -0.53 12.60
C VAL A 145 9.20 -0.04 11.16
N LEU A 146 10.09 0.84 10.67
CA LEU A 146 10.06 1.31 9.29
C LEU A 146 10.31 0.17 8.29
N LEU A 147 11.27 -0.71 8.56
CA LEU A 147 11.57 -1.88 7.73
C LEU A 147 10.40 -2.86 7.66
N LEU A 148 9.75 -3.17 8.78
CA LEU A 148 8.56 -4.03 8.80
C LEU A 148 7.41 -3.42 7.97
N SER A 149 7.27 -2.10 8.03
CA SER A 149 6.30 -1.36 7.22
C SER A 149 6.65 -1.42 5.73
N ALA A 150 7.93 -1.32 5.38
CA ALA A 150 8.44 -1.43 4.00
C ALA A 150 8.11 -2.80 3.39
N VAL A 151 8.38 -3.89 4.11
CA VAL A 151 8.09 -5.26 3.65
C VAL A 151 6.59 -5.43 3.40
N THR A 152 5.75 -4.94 4.31
CA THR A 152 4.29 -5.00 4.17
C THR A 152 3.82 -4.25 2.93
N LEU A 153 4.39 -3.07 2.69
CA LEU A 153 4.08 -2.24 1.53
C LEU A 153 4.53 -2.89 0.21
N ALA A 154 5.72 -3.49 0.18
CA ALA A 154 6.23 -4.21 -0.98
C ALA A 154 5.32 -5.39 -1.35
N VAL A 155 4.95 -6.23 -0.37
CA VAL A 155 4.02 -7.36 -0.59
C VAL A 155 2.66 -6.88 -1.09
N PHE A 156 2.13 -5.80 -0.52
CA PHE A 156 0.86 -5.22 -0.97
C PHE A 156 0.95 -4.70 -2.41
N SER A 157 2.05 -4.01 -2.75
CA SER A 157 2.31 -3.49 -4.09
C SER A 157 2.37 -4.60 -5.13
N ILE A 158 3.09 -5.68 -4.84
CA ILE A 158 3.18 -6.87 -5.72
C ILE A 158 1.79 -7.47 -5.94
N LYS A 159 1.00 -7.69 -4.88
CA LYS A 159 -0.36 -8.24 -4.99
C LYS A 159 -1.30 -7.34 -5.80
N LEU A 160 -1.14 -6.02 -5.69
CA LEU A 160 -1.92 -5.07 -6.47
C LEU A 160 -1.57 -5.17 -7.96
N LEU A 161 -0.27 -5.26 -8.27
CA LEU A 161 0.21 -5.44 -9.64
C LEU A 161 -0.23 -6.80 -10.21
N GLU A 162 -0.11 -7.89 -9.45
CA GLU A 162 -0.55 -9.23 -9.85
C GLU A 162 -2.04 -9.26 -10.20
N ARG A 163 -2.90 -8.76 -9.29
CA ARG A 163 -4.36 -8.67 -9.55
C ARG A 163 -4.68 -7.86 -10.79
N THR A 164 -3.90 -6.81 -11.04
CA THR A 164 -4.05 -5.99 -12.23
C THR A 164 -3.62 -6.78 -13.45
N TYR A 165 -2.42 -7.36 -13.44
CA TYR A 165 -1.89 -8.16 -14.54
C TYR A 165 -2.87 -9.28 -14.93
N CYS A 166 -3.36 -10.05 -13.96
CA CYS A 166 -4.38 -11.08 -14.21
C CYS A 166 -5.70 -10.51 -14.72
N SER A 167 -6.07 -9.27 -14.40
CA SER A 167 -7.31 -8.68 -14.89
C SER A 167 -7.23 -8.17 -16.34
N TYR A 168 -6.03 -7.91 -16.86
CA TYR A 168 -5.81 -7.33 -18.19
C TYR A 168 -5.15 -8.29 -19.18
N PHE A 169 -4.11 -8.99 -18.72
CA PHE A 169 -3.25 -9.82 -19.56
C PHE A 169 -3.52 -11.31 -19.41
N SER A 170 -4.13 -11.76 -18.31
CA SER A 170 -4.85 -13.01 -18.41
C SER A 170 -6.09 -12.67 -19.24
N PRO A 171 -6.22 -13.13 -20.50
CA PRO A 171 -7.56 -13.28 -21.05
C PRO A 171 -8.36 -13.99 -19.96
N LYS A 172 -9.64 -13.62 -19.79
CA LYS A 172 -10.55 -14.48 -19.05
C LYS A 172 -10.33 -15.87 -19.62
N ASN A 173 -9.56 -16.70 -18.92
CA ASN A 173 -9.50 -18.11 -19.16
C ASN A 173 -10.94 -18.50 -18.88
N ASP A 174 -11.78 -18.58 -19.91
CA ASP A 174 -12.25 -19.84 -20.42
C ASP A 174 -12.37 -20.94 -19.37
N ASN A 175 -12.79 -20.61 -18.15
CA ASN A 175 -13.18 -21.60 -17.16
C ASN A 175 -14.36 -22.41 -17.73
N GLY A 176 -15.10 -21.90 -18.73
CA GLY A 176 -15.99 -22.73 -19.52
C GLY A 176 -15.23 -23.71 -20.42
N ILE A 177 -14.38 -23.18 -21.30
CA ILE A 177 -13.74 -23.96 -22.38
C ILE A 177 -12.62 -24.88 -21.85
N SER A 178 -11.73 -24.41 -20.97
CA SER A 178 -10.70 -25.23 -20.32
C SER A 178 -11.29 -26.32 -19.41
N ILE A 179 -12.35 -26.04 -18.63
CA ILE A 179 -13.04 -27.08 -17.83
C ILE A 179 -13.79 -28.05 -18.75
N PHE A 180 -14.41 -27.54 -19.82
CA PHE A 180 -15.03 -28.39 -20.85
C PHE A 180 -14.00 -29.30 -21.52
N PHE A 181 -12.80 -28.79 -21.85
CA PHE A 181 -11.70 -29.57 -22.39
C PHE A 181 -11.17 -30.62 -21.42
N ASP A 182 -10.94 -30.24 -20.16
CA ASP A 182 -10.53 -31.18 -19.12
C ASP A 182 -11.58 -32.27 -18.91
N THR A 183 -12.87 -31.93 -19.05
CA THR A 183 -13.98 -32.89 -18.96
C THR A 183 -14.01 -33.81 -20.18
N ILE A 184 -13.86 -33.28 -21.41
CA ILE A 184 -13.78 -34.09 -22.63
C ILE A 184 -12.56 -35.01 -22.63
N LEU A 185 -11.40 -34.52 -22.15
CA LEU A 185 -10.19 -35.34 -22.05
C LEU A 185 -10.32 -36.44 -21.00
N LYS A 186 -11.00 -36.17 -19.88
CA LYS A 186 -11.34 -37.19 -18.89
C LYS A 186 -12.31 -38.24 -19.46
N ILE A 187 -13.35 -37.81 -20.18
CA ILE A 187 -14.32 -38.72 -20.83
C ILE A 187 -13.62 -39.56 -21.91
N ASN A 188 -12.74 -38.97 -22.73
CA ASN A 188 -11.98 -39.70 -23.75
C ASN A 188 -11.00 -40.74 -23.18
N LYS A 189 -10.54 -40.56 -21.94
CA LYS A 189 -9.71 -41.54 -21.25
C LYS A 189 -10.52 -42.72 -20.71
N SER A 190 -11.76 -42.50 -20.28
CA SER A 190 -12.65 -43.57 -19.79
C SER A 190 -13.37 -44.30 -20.91
N GLU A 191 -13.77 -43.60 -21.96
CA GLU A 191 -14.40 -44.15 -23.16
C GLU A 191 -13.86 -43.40 -24.39
N PRO A 192 -13.10 -44.06 -25.29
CA PRO A 192 -12.47 -43.38 -26.40
C PRO A 192 -13.53 -42.81 -27.36
N LEU A 193 -13.52 -41.49 -27.55
CA LEU A 193 -14.46 -40.82 -28.44
C LEU A 193 -14.26 -41.28 -29.89
N ALA A 194 -15.39 -41.44 -30.60
CA ALA A 194 -15.44 -41.68 -32.03
C ALA A 194 -14.62 -40.63 -32.80
N GLN A 195 -13.90 -41.07 -33.84
CA GLN A 195 -12.96 -40.22 -34.58
C GLN A 195 -13.64 -39.02 -35.26
N ASP A 196 -14.88 -39.18 -35.69
CA ASP A 196 -15.67 -38.11 -36.32
C ASP A 196 -15.98 -36.97 -35.35
N LEU A 197 -16.26 -37.30 -34.08
CA LEU A 197 -16.51 -36.31 -33.04
C LEU A 197 -15.23 -35.54 -32.70
N LYS A 198 -14.08 -36.22 -32.63
CA LYS A 198 -12.76 -35.56 -32.43
C LYS A 198 -12.46 -34.54 -33.52
N LYS A 199 -12.77 -34.90 -34.77
CA LYS A 199 -12.55 -34.03 -35.94
C LYS A 199 -13.49 -32.82 -35.96
N SER A 200 -14.75 -33.01 -35.57
CA SER A 200 -15.74 -31.92 -35.48
C SER A 200 -15.44 -30.93 -34.35
N ILE A 201 -14.97 -31.44 -33.20
CA ILE A 201 -14.54 -30.62 -32.08
C ILE A 201 -13.32 -29.78 -32.46
N SER A 202 -12.28 -30.39 -33.06
CA SER A 202 -11.07 -29.65 -33.46
C SER A 202 -11.33 -28.58 -34.53
N SER A 203 -12.30 -28.79 -35.43
CA SER A 203 -12.64 -27.79 -36.45
C SER A 203 -13.38 -26.58 -35.86
N HIS A 204 -14.27 -26.78 -34.90
CA HIS A 204 -14.96 -25.69 -34.21
C HIS A 204 -14.00 -24.85 -33.36
N ILE A 205 -13.00 -25.48 -32.74
CA ILE A 205 -12.00 -24.78 -31.91
C ILE A 205 -11.07 -23.93 -32.76
N GLY A 206 -10.62 -24.44 -33.90
CA GLY A 206 -9.80 -23.67 -34.85
C GLY A 206 -10.53 -22.43 -35.39
N LEU A 207 -11.85 -22.52 -35.56
CA LEU A 207 -12.68 -21.39 -35.99
C LEU A 207 -12.86 -20.34 -34.89
N VAL A 208 -13.13 -20.74 -33.64
CA VAL A 208 -13.28 -19.82 -32.51
C VAL A 208 -11.98 -19.07 -32.20
N ALA A 209 -10.82 -19.76 -32.24
CA ALA A 209 -9.52 -19.11 -32.04
C ALA A 209 -9.16 -18.10 -33.16
N SER A 210 -9.69 -18.27 -34.36
CA SER A 210 -9.47 -17.36 -35.49
C SER A 210 -10.43 -16.16 -35.54
N THR A 211 -11.51 -16.19 -34.77
CA THR A 211 -12.50 -15.09 -34.69
C THR A 211 -12.24 -14.12 -33.53
N GLU A 212 -11.33 -14.46 -32.62
CA GLU A 212 -10.90 -13.60 -31.50
C GLU A 212 -9.57 -12.83 -31.75
N GLN A 213 -9.01 -12.90 -32.96
CA GLN A 213 -7.90 -12.03 -33.42
C GLN A 213 -8.44 -10.83 -34.21
#